data_AF-A0A521GQM3-F1
#
_entry.id   AF-A0A521GQM3-F1
#
_cell.length_a   1.000
_cell.length_b   1.000
_cell.length_c   1.000
_cell.angle_alpha   90.00
_cell.angle_beta   90.00
_cell.angle_gamma   90.00
#
_symmetry.space_group_name_H-M   'P 1'
#
loop_
_entity.id
_entity.type
_entity.pdbx_description
1 polymer ?
#
loop_
_entity_poly.entity_id
_entity_poly.type
_entity_poly.pdbx_seq_one_letter_code
_entity_poly.pdbx_strand_id
1 'polypeptide(L)'
;MIPAVILSVSATLGSIIILTRIAVSTHSRTAPKSLSERAALEQTLLLRFRNTLLLCSTLFAVAVYFFIAPAAPYPWFIVGAWTLEYVGVIIAAILPAKGKTFYPHVAAAQSMGAGMLLLAFAFWKNTTGVGSALELGLALAMTIFAVLIYTDKCRYIFHELAFIYLSHFTIVLAALLIA
;
A
#
# COMPACT_ATOMS: atom_id res chain seq x y z
N MET A 1 11.42 -12.62 13.24
CA MET A 1 11.14 -13.35 12.00
C MET A 1 9.70 -13.89 11.91
N ILE A 2 9.35 -15.02 12.55
CA ILE A 2 8.05 -15.72 12.34
C ILE A 2 6.81 -14.83 12.56
N PRO A 3 6.69 -14.04 13.64
CA PRO A 3 5.51 -13.18 13.85
C PRO A 3 5.34 -12.12 12.76
N ALA A 4 6.44 -11.50 12.33
CA ALA A 4 6.42 -10.47 11.28
C ALA A 4 5.91 -11.04 9.95
N VAL A 5 6.39 -12.23 9.57
CA VAL A 5 5.97 -12.91 8.34
C VAL A 5 4.48 -13.26 8.39
N ILE A 6 3.99 -13.84 9.50
CA ILE A 6 2.58 -14.21 9.65
C ILE A 6 1.68 -12.98 9.54
N LEU A 7 2.03 -11.89 10.22
CA LEU A 7 1.28 -10.63 10.18
C LEU A 7 1.24 -10.06 8.76
N SER A 8 2.40 -9.91 8.11
CA SER A 8 2.50 -9.33 6.77
C SER A 8 1.79 -10.18 5.72
N VAL A 9 1.93 -11.50 5.76
CA VAL A 9 1.24 -12.41 4.81
C VAL A 9 -0.27 -12.35 5.01
N SER A 10 -0.74 -12.38 6.26
CA SER A 10 -2.17 -12.33 6.58
C SER A 10 -2.80 -11.00 6.15
N ALA A 11 -2.12 -9.87 6.41
CA ALA A 11 -2.53 -8.55 5.93
C ALA A 11 -2.57 -8.48 4.40
N THR A 12 -1.57 -9.07 3.73
CA THR A 12 -1.48 -9.13 2.28
C THR A 12 -2.64 -9.91 1.67
N LEU A 13 -2.90 -11.13 2.14
CA LEU A 13 -3.98 -11.98 1.65
C LEU A 13 -5.36 -11.34 1.86
N GLY A 14 -5.60 -10.78 3.06
CA GLY A 14 -6.83 -10.07 3.36
C GLY A 14 -7.08 -8.89 2.43
N SER A 15 -6.04 -8.06 2.19
CA SER A 15 -6.12 -6.94 1.27
C SER A 15 -6.39 -7.38 -0.17
N ILE A 16 -5.63 -8.36 -0.69
CA ILE A 16 -5.78 -8.86 -2.06
C ILE A 16 -7.21 -9.35 -2.29
N ILE A 17 -7.77 -10.14 -1.38
CA ILE A 17 -9.11 -10.68 -1.53
C ILE A 17 -10.15 -9.56 -1.55
N ILE A 18 -10.09 -8.62 -0.61
CA ILE A 18 -11.14 -7.61 -0.44
C ILE A 18 -11.03 -6.52 -1.52
N LEU A 19 -9.83 -5.98 -1.77
CA LEU A 19 -9.62 -4.92 -2.77
C LEU A 19 -9.84 -5.42 -4.20
N THR A 20 -9.41 -6.64 -4.52
CA THR A 20 -9.72 -7.25 -5.84
C THR A 20 -11.22 -7.41 -6.02
N ARG A 21 -11.94 -7.87 -4.99
CA ARG A 21 -13.40 -8.00 -5.07
C ARG A 21 -14.07 -6.66 -5.34
N ILE A 22 -13.68 -5.60 -4.62
CA ILE A 22 -14.20 -4.23 -4.85
C ILE A 22 -13.92 -3.78 -6.28
N ALA A 23 -12.69 -3.97 -6.76
CA ALA A 23 -12.30 -3.54 -8.10
C ALA A 23 -13.04 -4.30 -9.20
N VAL A 24 -13.12 -5.62 -9.12
CA VAL A 24 -13.80 -6.46 -10.13
C VAL A 24 -15.29 -6.18 -10.16
N SER A 25 -15.95 -6.06 -8.99
CA SER A 25 -17.40 -5.84 -8.95
C SER A 25 -17.82 -4.44 -9.39
N THR A 26 -16.89 -3.48 -9.50
CA THR A 26 -17.22 -2.07 -9.77
C THR A 26 -16.43 -1.45 -10.92
N HIS A 27 -15.61 -2.22 -11.64
CA HIS A 27 -14.83 -1.72 -12.77
C HIS A 27 -15.76 -1.30 -13.92
N SER A 28 -15.58 -0.07 -14.40
CA SER A 28 -16.20 0.44 -15.62
C SER A 28 -15.14 1.11 -16.48
N ARG A 29 -15.10 0.70 -17.76
CA ARG A 29 -14.18 1.25 -18.77
C ARG A 29 -14.60 2.64 -19.27
N THR A 30 -15.87 3.01 -19.12
CA THR A 30 -16.43 4.25 -19.66
C THR A 30 -16.32 5.43 -18.69
N ALA A 31 -16.20 5.15 -17.39
CA ALA A 31 -16.00 6.16 -16.36
C ALA A 31 -15.01 5.65 -15.32
N PRO A 32 -13.70 5.58 -15.63
CA PRO A 32 -12.69 5.06 -14.71
C PRO A 32 -12.66 5.89 -13.43
N LYS A 33 -12.56 5.21 -12.29
CA LYS A 33 -12.47 5.79 -10.94
C LYS A 33 -11.47 4.99 -10.15
N SER A 34 -10.81 5.62 -9.18
CA SER A 34 -9.97 4.91 -8.21
C SER A 34 -10.78 3.96 -7.33
N LEU A 35 -10.08 3.06 -6.63
CA LEU A 35 -10.69 2.21 -5.60
C LEU A 35 -11.47 3.03 -4.56
N SER A 36 -10.88 4.12 -4.09
CA SER A 36 -11.48 4.94 -3.04
C SER A 36 -12.68 5.76 -3.53
N GLU A 37 -12.64 6.26 -4.77
CA GLU A 37 -13.77 6.91 -5.42
C GLU A 37 -14.94 5.95 -5.64
N ARG A 38 -14.64 4.69 -5.99
CA ARG A 38 -15.66 3.63 -6.10
C ARG A 38 -16.26 3.30 -4.75
N ALA A 39 -15.42 3.09 -3.75
CA ALA A 39 -15.88 2.80 -2.39
C ALA A 39 -16.77 3.92 -1.85
N ALA A 40 -16.50 5.19 -2.19
CA ALA A 40 -17.29 6.33 -1.73
C ALA A 40 -18.73 6.40 -2.28
N LEU A 41 -19.07 5.62 -3.32
CA LEU A 41 -20.40 5.59 -3.94
C LEU A 41 -21.45 4.91 -3.05
N GLU A 42 -21.05 3.88 -2.30
CA GLU A 42 -21.95 3.07 -1.49
C GLU A 42 -21.41 2.93 -0.06
N GLN A 43 -22.26 3.15 0.95
CA GLN A 43 -21.82 3.12 2.36
C GLN A 43 -21.21 1.77 2.76
N THR A 44 -21.77 0.66 2.28
CA THR A 44 -21.26 -0.69 2.59
C THR A 44 -19.87 -0.90 1.99
N LEU A 45 -19.62 -0.44 0.75
CA LEU A 45 -18.31 -0.53 0.11
C LEU A 45 -17.30 0.40 0.78
N LEU A 46 -17.72 1.61 1.16
CA LEU A 46 -16.89 2.56 1.90
C LEU A 46 -16.42 1.97 3.24
N LEU A 47 -17.32 1.35 4.01
CA LEU A 47 -16.98 0.72 5.27
C LEU A 47 -16.01 -0.46 5.07
N ARG A 48 -16.24 -1.31 4.07
CA ARG A 48 -15.31 -2.41 3.75
C ARG A 48 -13.93 -1.88 3.38
N PHE A 49 -13.86 -0.90 2.49
CA PHE A 49 -12.60 -0.27 2.08
C PHE A 49 -11.83 0.33 3.27
N ARG A 50 -12.52 1.09 4.14
CA ARG A 50 -11.94 1.67 5.36
C ARG A 50 -11.41 0.61 6.31
N ASN A 51 -12.21 -0.41 6.59
CA ASN A 51 -11.82 -1.48 7.50
C ASN A 51 -10.63 -2.25 6.95
N THR A 52 -10.59 -2.52 5.64
CA THR A 52 -9.43 -3.17 5.00
C THR A 52 -8.17 -2.31 5.10
N LEU A 53 -8.25 -1.01 4.74
CA LEU A 53 -7.12 -0.10 4.87
C LEU A 53 -6.57 -0.07 6.31
N LEU A 54 -7.44 0.19 7.29
CA LEU A 54 -7.03 0.33 8.68
C LEU A 54 -6.48 -0.98 9.26
N LEU A 55 -7.15 -2.11 8.99
CA LEU A 55 -6.72 -3.40 9.51
C LEU A 55 -5.38 -3.83 8.90
N CYS A 56 -5.25 -3.79 7.57
CA CYS A 56 -4.02 -4.19 6.89
C CYS A 56 -2.85 -3.28 7.29
N SER A 57 -3.04 -1.96 7.25
CA SER A 57 -1.99 -1.02 7.65
C SER A 57 -1.64 -1.16 9.12
N THR A 58 -2.57 -1.47 10.02
CA THR A 58 -2.22 -1.69 11.44
C THR A 58 -1.39 -2.97 11.61
N LEU A 59 -1.73 -4.06 10.93
CA LEU A 59 -0.93 -5.29 10.96
C LEU A 59 0.47 -5.07 10.39
N PHE A 60 0.60 -4.34 9.29
CA PHE A 60 1.89 -3.94 8.75
C PHE A 60 2.65 -2.99 9.67
N ALA A 61 1.98 -2.05 10.36
CA ALA A 61 2.63 -1.19 11.34
C ALA A 61 3.25 -2.00 12.46
N VAL A 62 2.57 -3.04 12.93
CA VAL A 62 3.12 -3.95 13.93
C VAL A 62 4.35 -4.69 13.36
N ALA A 63 4.25 -5.25 12.16
CA ALA A 63 5.38 -5.92 11.49
C ALA A 63 6.59 -4.98 11.32
N VAL A 64 6.37 -3.77 10.81
CA VAL A 64 7.40 -2.79 10.50
C VAL A 64 8.04 -2.23 11.77
N TYR A 65 7.26 -1.70 12.71
CA TYR A 65 7.82 -1.02 13.88
C TYR A 65 8.46 -1.95 14.89
N PHE A 66 7.89 -3.14 15.11
CA PHE A 66 8.34 -4.03 16.19
C PHE A 66 9.31 -5.11 15.73
N PHE A 67 9.37 -5.41 14.44
CA PHE A 67 10.19 -6.53 13.94
C PHE A 67 11.16 -6.12 12.83
N ILE A 68 10.69 -5.45 11.77
CA ILE A 68 11.56 -5.14 10.62
C ILE A 68 12.50 -3.98 10.94
N ALA A 69 11.98 -2.82 11.34
CA ALA A 69 12.79 -1.63 11.56
C ALA A 69 13.87 -1.85 12.65
N PRO A 70 13.59 -2.45 13.82
CA PRO A 70 14.60 -2.65 14.87
C PRO A 70 15.77 -3.55 14.44
N ALA A 71 15.55 -4.46 13.48
CA ALA A 71 16.58 -5.37 12.95
C ALA A 71 17.32 -4.79 11.72
N ALA A 72 16.87 -3.66 11.18
CA ALA A 72 17.43 -3.06 9.99
C ALA A 72 18.70 -2.24 10.29
N PRO A 73 19.72 -2.22 9.40
CA PRO A 73 20.91 -1.37 9.56
C PRO A 73 20.61 0.15 9.62
N TYR A 74 19.59 0.60 8.90
CA TYR A 74 19.17 2.00 8.78
C TYR A 74 17.67 2.15 9.13
N PRO A 75 17.30 2.00 10.42
CA PRO A 75 15.91 1.88 10.87
C PRO A 75 15.09 3.17 10.63
N TRP A 76 15.73 4.33 10.73
CA TRP A 76 15.05 5.63 10.68
C TRP A 76 14.40 5.93 9.33
N PHE A 77 15.00 5.45 8.23
CA PHE A 77 14.41 5.61 6.90
C PHE A 77 13.14 4.77 6.74
N ILE A 78 13.14 3.55 7.29
CA ILE A 78 11.96 2.66 7.29
C ILE A 78 10.84 3.29 8.13
N VAL A 79 11.17 3.74 9.34
CA VAL A 79 10.21 4.40 10.25
C VAL A 79 9.62 5.66 9.62
N GLY A 80 10.44 6.51 9.01
CA GLY A 80 9.98 7.73 8.36
C GLY A 80 9.06 7.47 7.16
N ALA A 81 9.45 6.55 6.27
CA ALA A 81 8.64 6.17 5.11
C ALA A 81 7.29 5.55 5.53
N TRP A 82 7.32 4.63 6.51
CA TRP A 82 6.12 4.01 7.03
C TRP A 82 5.20 5.01 7.76
N THR A 83 5.76 5.96 8.52
CA THR A 83 4.96 7.00 9.18
C THR A 83 4.20 7.84 8.16
N LEU A 84 4.87 8.25 7.06
CA LEU A 84 4.24 9.00 5.98
C LEU A 84 3.11 8.20 5.32
N GLU A 85 3.35 6.91 5.05
CA GLU A 85 2.33 5.99 4.53
C GLU A 85 1.13 5.91 5.48
N TYR A 86 1.38 5.58 6.75
CA TYR A 86 0.34 5.32 7.74
C TYR A 86 -0.53 6.55 8.02
N VAL A 87 0.05 7.74 8.13
CA VAL A 87 -0.71 8.99 8.26
C VAL A 87 -1.60 9.22 7.04
N GLY A 88 -1.08 8.99 5.84
CA GLY A 88 -1.85 9.04 4.60
C GLY A 88 -3.04 8.06 4.60
N VAL A 89 -2.82 6.82 5.06
CA VAL A 89 -3.88 5.81 5.22
C VAL A 89 -4.97 6.29 6.17
N ILE A 90 -4.61 6.78 7.37
CA ILE A 90 -5.59 7.23 8.36
C ILE A 90 -6.48 8.35 7.78
N ILE A 91 -5.86 9.35 7.14
CA ILE A 91 -6.59 10.47 6.56
C ILE A 91 -7.49 10.00 5.39
N ALA A 92 -6.96 9.15 4.51
CA ALA A 92 -7.72 8.60 3.38
C ALA A 92 -8.86 7.67 3.82
N ALA A 93 -8.72 6.97 4.95
CA ALA A 93 -9.79 6.19 5.55
C ALA A 93 -10.88 7.10 6.13
N ILE A 94 -10.53 8.18 6.82
CA ILE A 94 -11.50 9.10 7.43
C ILE A 94 -12.27 9.87 6.35
N LEU A 95 -11.57 10.44 5.38
CA LEU A 95 -12.15 11.32 4.37
C LEU A 95 -12.59 10.50 3.15
N PRO A 96 -13.89 10.43 2.81
CA PRO A 96 -14.30 9.72 1.61
C PRO A 96 -13.93 10.53 0.35
N ALA A 97 -13.62 9.83 -0.75
CA ALA A 97 -13.32 10.43 -2.04
C ALA A 97 -14.60 10.95 -2.76
N LYS A 98 -15.32 11.90 -2.15
CA LYS A 98 -16.53 12.52 -2.74
C LYS A 98 -16.78 13.94 -2.25
N GLY A 99 -17.46 14.74 -3.06
CA GLY A 99 -17.88 16.09 -2.70
C GLY A 99 -16.71 16.96 -2.20
N LYS A 100 -16.90 17.66 -1.07
CA LYS A 100 -15.89 18.57 -0.50
C LYS A 100 -14.62 17.88 0.01
N THR A 101 -14.69 16.59 0.33
CA THR A 101 -13.53 15.83 0.86
C THR A 101 -12.71 15.15 -0.23
N PHE A 102 -13.08 15.31 -1.51
CA PHE A 102 -12.39 14.69 -2.64
C PHE A 102 -10.91 15.08 -2.72
N TYR A 103 -10.60 16.38 -2.82
CA TYR A 103 -9.19 16.83 -2.95
C TYR A 103 -8.33 16.50 -1.72
N PRO A 104 -8.80 16.71 -0.48
CA PRO A 104 -8.07 16.24 0.71
C PRO A 104 -7.82 14.74 0.70
N HIS A 105 -8.80 13.93 0.29
CA HIS A 105 -8.63 12.48 0.16
C HIS A 105 -7.56 12.14 -0.89
N VAL A 106 -7.60 12.76 -2.06
CA VAL A 106 -6.61 12.51 -3.12
C VAL A 106 -5.21 12.85 -2.64
N ALA A 107 -5.02 13.99 -1.95
CA ALA A 107 -3.73 14.35 -1.38
C ALA A 107 -3.23 13.31 -0.35
N ALA A 108 -4.12 12.82 0.51
CA ALA A 108 -3.80 11.76 1.47
C ALA A 108 -3.43 10.42 0.79
N ALA A 109 -4.16 10.04 -0.25
CA ALA A 109 -3.88 8.84 -1.03
C ALA A 109 -2.54 8.94 -1.78
N GLN A 110 -2.17 10.13 -2.27
CA GLN A 110 -0.85 10.37 -2.88
C GLN A 110 0.27 10.32 -1.84
N SER A 111 0.06 10.91 -0.66
CA SER A 111 1.01 10.82 0.46
C SER A 111 1.23 9.35 0.87
N MET A 112 0.16 8.57 0.93
CA MET A 112 0.21 7.13 1.18
C MET A 112 1.04 6.41 0.12
N GLY A 113 0.74 6.64 -1.17
CA GLY A 113 1.49 6.03 -2.29
C GLY A 113 2.97 6.42 -2.31
N ALA A 114 3.30 7.66 -1.96
CA ALA A 114 4.68 8.11 -1.83
C ALA A 114 5.40 7.39 -0.67
N GLY A 115 4.73 7.24 0.48
CA GLY A 115 5.25 6.47 1.62
C GLY A 115 5.55 5.01 1.25
N MET A 116 4.60 4.34 0.59
CA MET A 116 4.75 2.96 0.09
C MET A 116 5.99 2.81 -0.82
N LEU A 117 6.18 3.74 -1.77
CA LEU A 117 7.32 3.69 -2.68
C LEU A 117 8.65 3.97 -1.97
N LEU A 118 8.69 4.97 -1.07
CA LEU A 118 9.86 5.26 -0.26
C LEU A 118 10.25 4.07 0.62
N LEU A 119 9.25 3.36 1.16
CA LEU A 119 9.46 2.19 1.99
C LEU A 119 10.11 1.05 1.20
N ALA A 120 9.67 0.81 -0.04
CA ALA A 120 10.30 -0.18 -0.92
C ALA A 120 11.79 0.12 -1.16
N PHE A 121 12.14 1.37 -1.45
CA PHE A 121 13.54 1.77 -1.57
C PHE A 121 14.31 1.69 -0.25
N ALA A 122 13.65 1.95 0.88
CA ALA A 122 14.24 1.79 2.20
C ALA A 122 14.57 0.31 2.49
N PHE A 123 13.69 -0.64 2.15
CA PHE A 123 13.97 -2.07 2.30
C PHE A 123 15.09 -2.55 1.39
N TRP A 124 15.13 -2.10 0.14
CA TRP A 124 16.26 -2.34 -0.75
C TRP A 124 17.60 -1.94 -0.12
N LYS A 125 17.67 -0.74 0.48
CA LYS A 125 18.88 -0.25 1.15
C LYS A 125 19.24 -0.99 2.43
N ASN A 126 18.28 -1.69 3.03
CA ASN A 126 18.45 -2.42 4.29
C ASN A 126 18.60 -3.94 4.10
N THR A 127 18.67 -4.42 2.85
CA THR A 127 18.88 -5.83 2.50
C THR A 127 20.17 -6.01 1.72
N THR A 128 20.72 -7.23 1.70
CA THR A 128 21.97 -7.57 1.00
C THR A 128 21.81 -8.76 0.06
N GLY A 129 22.74 -8.91 -0.88
CA GLY A 129 22.78 -10.05 -1.81
C GLY A 129 21.55 -10.13 -2.71
N VAL A 130 21.05 -11.35 -2.95
CA VAL A 130 19.87 -11.60 -3.81
C VAL A 130 18.63 -10.88 -3.30
N GLY A 131 18.45 -10.79 -1.97
CA GLY A 131 17.33 -10.09 -1.36
C GLY A 131 17.25 -8.61 -1.75
N SER A 132 18.40 -7.93 -1.79
CA SER A 132 18.49 -6.52 -2.24
C SER A 132 18.11 -6.37 -3.71
N ALA A 133 18.55 -7.28 -4.58
CA ALA A 133 18.17 -7.25 -5.99
C ALA A 133 16.65 -7.43 -6.20
N LEU A 134 16.03 -8.30 -5.40
CA LEU A 134 14.57 -8.51 -5.42
C LEU A 134 13.81 -7.27 -4.96
N GLU A 135 14.19 -6.66 -3.83
CA GLU A 135 13.56 -5.42 -3.33
C GLU A 135 13.71 -4.27 -4.32
N LEU A 136 14.88 -4.12 -4.96
CA LEU A 136 15.08 -3.12 -6.01
C LEU A 136 14.16 -3.38 -7.21
N GLY A 137 14.04 -4.63 -7.64
CA GLY A 137 13.13 -5.02 -8.71
C GLY A 137 11.68 -4.65 -8.40
N LEU A 138 11.23 -4.90 -7.16
CA LEU A 138 9.90 -4.51 -6.69
C LEU A 138 9.73 -2.99 -6.66
N ALA A 139 10.70 -2.24 -6.13
CA ALA A 139 10.65 -0.77 -6.07
C ALA A 139 10.61 -0.12 -7.46
N LEU A 140 11.38 -0.65 -8.42
CA LEU A 140 11.35 -0.20 -9.81
C LEU A 140 10.03 -0.55 -10.49
N ALA A 141 9.48 -1.75 -10.27
CA ALA A 141 8.17 -2.12 -10.76
C ALA A 141 7.07 -1.20 -10.19
N MET A 142 7.11 -0.89 -8.89
CA MET A 142 6.22 0.08 -8.26
C MET A 142 6.36 1.47 -8.89
N THR A 143 7.58 1.91 -9.21
CA THR A 143 7.80 3.19 -9.90
C THR A 143 7.13 3.20 -11.28
N ILE A 144 7.23 2.10 -12.04
CA ILE A 144 6.54 1.95 -13.32
C ILE A 144 5.02 2.03 -13.14
N PHE A 145 4.46 1.30 -12.18
CA PHE A 145 3.02 1.36 -11.90
C PHE A 145 2.57 2.74 -11.42
N ALA A 146 3.38 3.45 -10.62
CA ALA A 146 3.10 4.82 -10.22
C ALA A 146 2.98 5.73 -11.45
N VAL A 147 3.86 5.59 -12.45
CA VAL A 147 3.74 6.34 -13.71
C VAL A 147 2.49 5.92 -14.50
N LEU A 148 2.21 4.61 -14.60
CA LEU A 148 1.04 4.10 -15.34
C LEU A 148 -0.31 4.55 -14.74
N ILE A 149 -0.39 4.71 -13.41
CA ILE A 149 -1.52 5.32 -12.70
C ILE A 149 -1.79 6.75 -13.23
N TYR A 150 -0.77 7.48 -13.68
CA TYR A 150 -0.94 8.81 -14.25
C TYR A 150 -1.18 8.81 -15.76
N THR A 151 -0.56 7.89 -16.51
CA THR A 151 -0.58 7.91 -17.98
C THR A 151 -1.67 7.05 -18.61
N ASP A 152 -2.09 5.94 -17.99
CA ASP A 152 -3.12 5.03 -18.49
C ASP A 152 -4.39 5.08 -17.63
N LYS A 153 -5.21 6.11 -17.86
CA LYS A 153 -6.46 6.32 -17.10
C LYS A 153 -7.52 5.25 -17.36
N CYS A 154 -7.47 4.53 -18.48
CA CYS A 154 -8.44 3.49 -18.81
C CYS A 154 -8.28 2.24 -17.93
N ARG A 155 -7.05 1.95 -17.51
CA ARG A 155 -6.73 0.78 -16.65
C ARG A 155 -6.20 1.19 -15.27
N TYR A 156 -6.37 2.46 -14.92
CA TYR A 156 -5.94 3.07 -13.66
C TYR A 156 -6.10 2.16 -12.44
N ILE A 157 -7.29 1.59 -12.23
CA ILE A 157 -7.59 0.77 -11.04
C ILE A 157 -6.74 -0.50 -10.95
N PHE A 158 -6.35 -1.08 -12.10
CA PHE A 158 -5.49 -2.26 -12.12
C PHE A 158 -4.04 -1.88 -11.79
N HIS A 159 -3.58 -0.72 -12.28
CA HIS A 159 -2.27 -0.19 -11.95
C HIS A 159 -2.19 0.20 -10.46
N GLU A 160 -3.24 0.79 -9.92
CA GLU A 160 -3.38 1.11 -8.48
C GLU A 160 -3.31 -0.16 -7.62
N LEU A 161 -4.06 -1.21 -7.97
CA LEU A 161 -3.99 -2.50 -7.26
C LEU A 161 -2.60 -3.15 -7.35
N ALA A 162 -2.01 -3.18 -8.54
CA ALA A 162 -0.69 -3.76 -8.73
C ALA A 162 0.35 -3.02 -7.88
N PHE A 163 0.29 -1.69 -7.84
CA PHE A 163 1.14 -0.87 -6.98
C PHE A 163 0.99 -1.24 -5.49
N ILE A 164 -0.25 -1.31 -4.99
CA ILE A 164 -0.54 -1.68 -3.59
C ILE A 164 -0.03 -3.08 -3.28
N TYR A 165 -0.27 -4.05 -4.17
CA TYR A 165 0.15 -5.44 -3.94
C TYR A 165 1.67 -5.59 -3.95
N LEU A 166 2.37 -4.90 -4.86
CA LEU A 166 3.82 -4.87 -4.83
C LEU A 166 4.34 -4.25 -3.52
N SER A 167 3.71 -3.19 -3.03
CA SER A 167 4.04 -2.61 -1.70
C SER A 167 3.83 -3.60 -0.56
N HIS A 168 2.81 -4.46 -0.63
CA HIS A 168 2.61 -5.50 0.38
C HIS A 168 3.69 -6.57 0.29
N PHE A 169 4.06 -6.96 -0.94
CA PHE A 169 5.12 -7.93 -1.18
C PHE A 169 6.49 -7.44 -0.69
N THR A 170 6.82 -6.15 -0.82
CA THR A 170 8.07 -5.61 -0.26
C THR A 170 8.10 -5.73 1.27
N ILE A 171 6.98 -5.49 1.97
CA ILE A 171 6.91 -5.68 3.43
C ILE A 171 7.05 -7.16 3.82
N VAL A 172 6.44 -8.09 3.05
CA VAL A 172 6.58 -9.54 3.29
C VAL A 172 8.02 -9.99 3.06
N LEU A 173 8.65 -9.53 1.98
CA LEU A 173 10.03 -9.88 1.66
C LEU A 173 11.00 -9.29 2.70
N ALA A 174 10.83 -8.04 3.10
CA ALA A 174 11.58 -7.45 4.21
C ALA A 174 11.39 -8.21 5.53
N ALA A 175 10.18 -8.70 5.83
CA ALA A 175 9.94 -9.54 7.01
C ALA A 175 10.67 -10.89 6.96
N LEU A 176 10.95 -11.42 5.77
CA LEU A 176 11.73 -12.65 5.58
C LEU A 176 13.25 -12.40 5.63
N LEU A 177 13.69 -11.24 5.17
CA LEU A 177 15.11 -10.94 4.96
C LEU A 177 15.76 -10.15 6.11
N ILE A 178 14.97 -9.36 6.84
CA ILE A 178 15.47 -8.43 7.88
C ILE A 178 15.03 -8.88 9.28
N ALA A 179 13.75 -9.28 9.44
CA ALA A 179 13.11 -9.42 10.75
C ALA A 179 13.37 -10.73 11.50
#